data_AF-A0A349KX59-F1
#
_entry.id   AF-A0A349KX59-F1
#
_cell.length_a   1.000
_cell.length_b   1.000
_cell.length_c   1.000
_cell.angle_alpha   90.00
_cell.angle_beta   90.00
_cell.angle_gamma   90.00
#
_symmetry.space_group_name_H-M   'P 1'
#
loop_
_entity.id
_entity.type
_entity.pdbx_description
1 polymer ?
#
loop_
_entity_poly.entity_id
_entity_poly.type
_entity_poly.pdbx_seq_one_letter_code
_entity_poly.pdbx_strand_id
1 'polypeptide(L)'
;MFFLKDLPTRAMLAGYHERFPAMNVDKIGDALRLLRQASLLMRALDAYFATHELSQLRFLIMMVLDREGPGASLMASEVAARLDVSRPVMTRTLQAMEKDGLLSAQADTADGRAKLLSLCGAGQASLLAVLPGYYAVIEAFMDGAATA
;
A
#
# COMPACT_ATOMS: atom_id res chain seq x y z
N MET A 1 -10.66 0.93 -3.06
CA MET A 1 -11.52 1.09 -1.86
C MET A 1 -12.76 0.24 -1.99
N PHE A 2 -13.26 -0.31 -0.88
CA PHE A 2 -14.55 -0.96 -0.78
C PHE A 2 -15.60 0.04 -0.29
N PHE A 3 -16.59 0.34 -1.11
CA PHE A 3 -17.51 1.48 -0.89
C PHE A 3 -18.76 1.13 -0.10
N LEU A 4 -19.11 -0.17 -0.02
CA LEU A 4 -20.31 -0.62 0.68
C LEU A 4 -20.10 -0.52 2.19
N LYS A 5 -20.81 0.42 2.83
CA LYS A 5 -20.78 0.61 4.29
C LYS A 5 -21.72 -0.35 5.00
N ASP A 6 -22.95 -0.43 4.50
CA ASP A 6 -24.00 -1.30 5.05
C ASP A 6 -23.90 -2.67 4.39
N LEU A 7 -23.33 -3.63 5.11
CA LEU A 7 -23.15 -4.97 4.59
C LEU A 7 -24.50 -5.71 4.53
N PRO A 8 -24.69 -6.58 3.52
CA PRO A 8 -25.85 -7.45 3.44
C PRO A 8 -26.04 -8.22 4.75
N THR A 9 -27.28 -8.24 5.25
CA THR A 9 -27.62 -9.02 6.43
C THR A 9 -27.53 -10.51 6.14
N ARG A 10 -27.35 -11.33 7.18
CA ARG A 10 -27.38 -12.79 7.02
C ARG A 10 -28.70 -13.27 6.42
N ALA A 11 -29.82 -12.64 6.78
CA ALA A 11 -31.14 -12.94 6.22
C ALA A 11 -31.20 -12.66 4.70
N MET A 12 -30.64 -11.53 4.25
CA MET A 12 -30.54 -11.21 2.83
C MET A 12 -29.69 -12.24 2.08
N LEU A 13 -28.54 -12.63 2.64
CA LEU A 13 -27.67 -13.64 2.04
C LEU A 13 -28.33 -15.04 2.01
N ALA A 14 -29.09 -15.40 3.05
CA ALA A 14 -29.86 -16.64 3.06
C ALA A 14 -30.92 -16.67 1.95
N GLY A 15 -31.62 -15.55 1.71
CA GLY A 15 -32.55 -15.44 0.58
C GLY A 15 -31.88 -15.61 -0.78
N TYR A 16 -30.63 -15.16 -0.95
CA TYR A 16 -29.87 -15.45 -2.18
C TYR A 16 -29.42 -16.90 -2.28
N HIS A 17 -29.13 -17.58 -1.17
CA HIS A 17 -28.75 -18.99 -1.17
C HIS A 17 -29.88 -19.89 -1.72
N GLU A 18 -31.14 -19.56 -1.46
CA GLU A 18 -32.28 -20.29 -2.05
C GLU A 18 -32.24 -20.27 -3.58
N ARG A 19 -31.78 -19.16 -4.17
CA ARG A 19 -31.62 -18.99 -5.63
C ARG A 19 -30.30 -19.55 -6.15
N PHE A 20 -29.27 -19.56 -5.32
CA PHE A 20 -27.91 -20.02 -5.64
C PHE A 20 -27.40 -21.00 -4.58
N PRO A 21 -27.85 -22.27 -4.59
CA PRO A 21 -27.58 -23.23 -3.50
C PRO A 21 -26.09 -23.58 -3.32
N ALA A 22 -25.25 -23.36 -4.33
CA ALA A 22 -23.80 -23.55 -4.23
C ALA A 22 -23.10 -22.44 -3.40
N MET A 23 -23.76 -21.29 -3.16
CA MET A 23 -23.21 -20.18 -2.39
C MET A 23 -23.17 -20.51 -0.90
N ASN A 24 -22.05 -20.23 -0.23
CA ASN A 24 -21.96 -20.34 1.23
C ASN A 24 -22.18 -18.97 1.90
N VAL A 25 -23.27 -18.84 2.65
CA VAL A 25 -23.70 -17.59 3.29
C VAL A 25 -22.63 -17.02 4.23
N ASP A 26 -22.05 -17.86 5.08
CA ASP A 26 -21.12 -17.40 6.12
C ASP A 26 -19.79 -16.94 5.50
N LYS A 27 -19.25 -17.71 4.54
CA LYS A 27 -18.02 -17.33 3.81
C LYS A 27 -18.17 -15.99 3.06
N ILE A 28 -19.31 -15.75 2.43
CA ILE A 28 -19.58 -14.47 1.75
C ILE A 28 -19.69 -13.34 2.78
N GLY A 29 -20.40 -13.56 3.89
CA GLY A 29 -20.48 -12.59 4.99
C GLY A 29 -19.11 -12.22 5.56
N ASP A 30 -18.24 -13.20 5.79
CA ASP A 30 -16.88 -13.01 6.29
C ASP A 30 -16.02 -12.23 5.30
N ALA A 31 -16.06 -12.60 4.02
CA ALA A 31 -15.33 -11.89 2.98
C ALA A 31 -15.75 -10.41 2.88
N LEU A 32 -17.05 -10.12 2.95
CA LEU A 32 -17.56 -8.75 2.92
C LEU A 32 -17.13 -7.94 4.16
N ARG A 33 -17.12 -8.56 5.34
CA ARG A 33 -16.58 -7.94 6.55
C ARG A 33 -15.08 -7.65 6.41
N LEU A 34 -14.30 -8.61 5.92
CA LEU A 34 -12.86 -8.43 5.69
C LEU A 34 -12.59 -7.29 4.71
N LEU A 35 -13.29 -7.25 3.56
CA LEU A 35 -13.17 -6.17 2.58
C LEU A 35 -13.51 -4.81 3.17
N ARG A 36 -14.53 -4.75 4.04
CA ARG A 36 -14.91 -3.53 4.75
C ARG A 36 -13.82 -3.07 5.70
N GLN A 37 -13.30 -3.96 6.54
CA GLN A 37 -12.23 -3.66 7.50
C GLN A 37 -10.95 -3.23 6.78
N ALA A 38 -10.50 -3.98 5.79
CA ALA A 38 -9.33 -3.62 4.97
C ALA A 38 -9.50 -2.23 4.33
N SER A 39 -10.70 -1.90 3.83
CA SER A 39 -10.94 -0.57 3.26
C SER A 39 -10.99 0.56 4.29
N LEU A 40 -11.32 0.28 5.56
CA LEU A 40 -11.24 1.27 6.64
C LEU A 40 -9.78 1.50 7.04
N LEU A 41 -9.00 0.44 7.19
CA LEU A 41 -7.56 0.54 7.47
C LEU A 41 -6.84 1.31 6.36
N MET A 42 -7.09 0.99 5.09
CA MET A 42 -6.50 1.72 3.97
C MET A 42 -6.82 3.23 4.03
N ARG A 43 -8.05 3.60 4.42
CA ARG A 43 -8.43 5.01 4.60
C ARG A 43 -7.67 5.70 5.72
N ALA A 44 -7.50 5.03 6.86
CA ALA A 44 -6.77 5.56 7.98
C ALA A 44 -5.28 5.78 7.62
N LEU A 45 -4.69 4.80 6.92
CA LEU A 45 -3.33 4.90 6.41
C LEU A 45 -3.18 6.01 5.36
N ASP A 46 -4.10 6.11 4.39
CA ASP A 46 -4.09 7.19 3.40
C ASP A 46 -4.17 8.57 4.06
N ALA A 47 -5.05 8.73 5.06
CA ALA A 47 -5.16 9.97 5.82
C ALA A 47 -3.87 10.31 6.58
N TYR A 48 -3.25 9.31 7.20
CA TYR A 48 -1.97 9.46 7.87
C TYR A 48 -0.84 9.85 6.90
N PHE A 49 -0.68 9.14 5.79
CA PHE A 49 0.37 9.50 4.82
C PHE A 49 0.17 10.90 4.24
N ALA A 50 -1.08 11.34 4.05
CA ALA A 50 -1.37 12.69 3.59
C ALA A 50 -0.88 13.78 4.56
N THR A 51 -0.83 13.54 5.87
CA THR A 51 -0.26 14.50 6.84
C THR A 51 1.26 14.64 6.73
N HIS A 52 1.91 13.72 5.99
CA HIS A 52 3.34 13.72 5.70
C HIS A 52 3.65 14.02 4.22
N GLU A 53 2.67 14.55 3.46
CA GLU A 53 2.80 14.80 2.02
C GLU A 53 3.20 13.55 1.20
N LEU A 54 2.84 12.38 1.72
CA LEU A 54 3.12 11.09 1.10
C LEU A 54 1.84 10.42 0.63
N SER A 55 2.00 9.52 -0.32
CA SER A 55 0.97 8.54 -0.69
C SER A 55 1.39 7.16 -0.24
N GLN A 56 0.41 6.27 -0.10
CA GLN A 56 0.67 4.86 0.22
C GLN A 56 1.66 4.23 -0.77
N LEU A 57 1.53 4.51 -2.08
CA LEU A 57 2.45 3.97 -3.08
C LEU A 57 3.89 4.49 -2.89
N ARG A 58 4.07 5.79 -2.60
CA ARG A 58 5.41 6.36 -2.33
C ARG A 58 6.02 5.69 -1.10
N PHE A 59 5.25 5.53 -0.02
CA PHE A 59 5.68 4.81 1.18
C PHE A 59 6.09 3.37 0.88
N LEU A 60 5.27 2.61 0.13
CA LEU A 60 5.57 1.22 -0.22
C LEU A 60 6.83 1.10 -1.09
N ILE A 61 7.08 2.03 -2.02
CA ILE A 61 8.33 2.10 -2.78
C ILE A 61 9.52 2.28 -1.84
N MET A 62 9.43 3.21 -0.88
CA MET A 62 10.49 3.42 0.10
C MET A 62 10.74 2.15 0.94
N MET A 63 9.68 1.49 1.42
CA MET A 63 9.80 0.22 2.14
C MET A 63 10.47 -0.89 1.30
N VAL A 64 10.15 -0.99 0.00
CA VAL A 64 10.75 -1.97 -0.90
C VAL A 64 12.25 -1.73 -1.07
N LEU A 65 12.68 -0.48 -1.13
CA LEU A 65 14.10 -0.11 -1.24
C LEU A 65 14.84 -0.27 0.09
N ASP A 66 14.24 0.17 1.19
CA ASP A 66 14.82 0.08 2.54
C ASP A 66 15.13 -1.37 2.94
N ARG A 67 14.25 -2.30 2.55
CA ARG A 67 14.41 -3.75 2.82
C ARG A 67 15.67 -4.37 2.20
N GLU A 68 16.24 -3.78 1.15
CA GLU A 68 17.47 -4.31 0.53
C GLU A 68 18.72 -3.98 1.35
N GLY A 69 18.60 -3.06 2.31
CA GLY A 69 19.67 -2.66 3.22
C GLY A 69 20.49 -1.47 2.72
N PRO A 70 21.39 -0.96 3.58
CA PRO A 70 22.14 0.26 3.31
C PRO A 70 23.02 0.14 2.05
N GLY A 71 22.91 1.12 1.15
CA GLY A 71 23.71 1.18 -0.08
C GLY A 71 23.24 0.26 -1.20
N ALA A 72 22.18 -0.53 -0.99
CA ALA A 72 21.57 -1.32 -2.05
C ALA A 72 20.72 -0.45 -2.98
N SER A 73 20.57 -0.91 -4.21
CA SER A 73 19.77 -0.26 -5.25
C SER A 73 19.02 -1.29 -6.08
N LEU A 74 17.86 -0.91 -6.60
CA LEU A 74 17.03 -1.75 -7.46
C LEU A 74 16.77 -1.07 -8.80
N MET A 75 16.65 -1.86 -9.86
CA MET A 75 16.08 -1.38 -11.11
C MET A 75 14.59 -1.04 -10.94
N ALA A 76 14.10 -0.09 -11.73
CA ALA A 76 12.68 0.25 -11.75
C ALA A 76 11.76 -0.96 -12.06
N SER A 77 12.24 -1.91 -12.86
CA SER A 77 11.55 -3.17 -13.17
C SER A 77 11.44 -4.09 -11.95
N GLU A 78 12.47 -4.13 -11.09
CA GLU A 78 12.47 -4.91 -9.87
C GLU A 78 11.54 -4.31 -8.82
N VAL A 79 11.52 -2.98 -8.69
CA VAL A 79 10.54 -2.27 -7.85
C VAL A 79 9.11 -2.56 -8.36
N ALA A 80 8.89 -2.47 -9.67
CA ALA A 80 7.60 -2.76 -10.28
C ALA A 80 7.16 -4.22 -10.08
N ALA A 81 8.08 -5.19 -10.10
CA ALA A 81 7.77 -6.60 -9.90
C ALA A 81 7.33 -6.93 -8.46
N ARG A 82 7.62 -6.04 -7.50
CA ARG A 82 7.29 -6.23 -6.08
C ARG A 82 6.02 -5.49 -5.65
N LEU A 83 5.40 -4.72 -6.54
CA LEU A 83 4.22 -3.90 -6.25
C LEU A 83 3.16 -4.09 -7.34
N ASP A 84 1.92 -4.36 -6.93
CA ASP A 84 0.78 -4.56 -7.84
C ASP A 84 0.24 -3.22 -8.38
N VAL A 85 1.06 -2.51 -9.15
CA VAL A 85 0.69 -1.28 -9.85
C VAL A 85 1.07 -1.35 -11.32
N SER A 86 0.31 -0.64 -12.16
CA SER A 86 0.63 -0.58 -13.59
C SER A 86 1.99 0.08 -13.83
N ARG A 87 2.73 -0.39 -14.85
CA ARG A 87 4.03 0.18 -15.23
C ARG A 87 3.99 1.70 -15.43
N PRO A 88 2.98 2.29 -16.12
CA PRO A 88 2.90 3.75 -16.27
C PRO A 88 2.71 4.51 -14.95
N VAL A 89 2.02 3.91 -13.96
CA VAL A 89 1.89 4.49 -12.62
C VAL A 89 3.22 4.40 -11.88
N MET A 90 3.89 3.24 -11.92
CA MET A 90 5.19 3.05 -11.31
C MET A 90 6.23 4.04 -11.84
N THR A 91 6.43 4.11 -13.16
CA THR A 91 7.40 5.01 -13.79
C THR A 91 7.17 6.46 -13.40
N ARG A 92 5.92 6.94 -13.46
CA ARG A 92 5.59 8.32 -13.08
C ARG A 92 5.86 8.59 -11.60
N THR A 93 5.56 7.63 -10.73
CA THR A 93 5.79 7.77 -9.29
C THR A 93 7.27 7.82 -8.97
N LEU A 94 8.08 6.92 -9.55
CA LEU A 94 9.53 6.91 -9.35
C LEU A 94 10.18 8.21 -9.84
N GLN A 95 9.79 8.71 -11.02
CA GLN A 95 10.27 9.99 -11.55
C GLN A 95 9.91 11.17 -10.65
N ALA A 96 8.68 11.19 -10.11
CA ALA A 96 8.27 12.22 -9.16
C ALA A 96 9.07 12.14 -7.86
N MET A 97 9.29 10.94 -7.31
CA MET A 97 10.09 10.75 -6.09
C MET A 97 11.58 11.08 -6.28
N GLU A 98 12.15 10.81 -7.46
CA GLU A 98 13.50 11.24 -7.85
C GLU A 98 13.57 12.77 -7.89
N LYS A 99 12.60 13.42 -8.55
CA LYS A 99 12.51 14.89 -8.63
C LYS A 99 12.33 15.55 -7.26
N ASP A 100 11.52 14.96 -6.40
CA ASP A 100 11.25 15.45 -5.04
C ASP A 100 12.40 15.15 -4.07
N GLY A 101 13.49 14.53 -4.55
CA GLY A 101 14.68 14.27 -3.75
C GLY A 101 14.49 13.20 -2.68
N LEU A 102 13.58 12.24 -2.88
CA LEU A 102 13.45 11.05 -2.02
C LEU A 102 14.28 9.87 -2.52
N LEU A 103 14.54 9.82 -3.82
CA LEU A 103 15.32 8.76 -4.47
C LEU A 103 16.55 9.34 -5.16
N SER A 104 17.62 8.56 -5.20
CA SER A 104 18.75 8.77 -6.12
C SER A 104 18.71 7.74 -7.24
N ALA A 105 19.03 8.18 -8.46
CA ALA A 105 19.19 7.31 -9.61
C ALA A 105 20.65 7.33 -10.08
N GLN A 106 21.21 6.15 -10.34
CA GLN A 106 22.51 5.98 -10.99
C GLN A 106 22.34 5.16 -12.26
N ALA A 107 23.16 5.45 -13.28
CA ALA A 107 23.22 4.61 -14.47
C ALA A 107 23.82 3.26 -14.08
N ASP A 108 23.20 2.17 -14.52
CA ASP A 108 23.81 0.86 -14.40
C ASP A 108 25.04 0.79 -15.33
N THR A 109 26.18 0.43 -14.76
CA THR A 109 27.44 0.30 -15.50
C THR A 109 27.43 -0.89 -16.47
N ALA A 110 26.56 -1.88 -16.28
CA ALA A 110 26.42 -3.05 -17.14
C ALA A 110 25.41 -2.83 -18.27
N ASP A 111 24.31 -2.12 -18.01
CA ASP A 111 23.33 -1.68 -19.00
C ASP A 111 23.06 -0.19 -18.82
N GLY A 112 23.74 0.66 -19.60
CA GLY A 112 23.61 2.12 -19.50
C GLY A 112 22.21 2.68 -19.77
N ARG A 113 21.23 1.85 -20.15
CA ARG A 113 19.81 2.21 -20.26
C ARG A 113 19.02 1.92 -18.99
N ALA A 114 19.51 1.04 -18.11
CA ALA A 114 18.90 0.74 -16.84
C ALA A 114 19.30 1.78 -15.78
N LYS A 115 18.33 2.19 -14.98
CA LYS A 115 18.53 3.08 -13.82
C LYS A 115 18.42 2.27 -12.54
N LEU A 116 19.48 2.32 -11.74
CA LEU A 116 19.50 1.81 -10.37
C LEU A 116 19.00 2.89 -9.42
N LEU A 117 17.98 2.55 -8.64
CA LEU A 117 17.28 3.44 -7.72
C LEU A 117 17.59 3.05 -6.28
N SER A 118 17.87 4.04 -5.44
CA SER A 118 18.07 3.88 -4.00
C SER A 118 17.42 5.03 -3.24
N LEU A 119 17.14 4.84 -1.95
CA LEU A 119 16.76 5.94 -1.07
C LEU A 119 17.96 6.86 -0.88
N CYS A 120 17.75 8.17 -1.05
CA CYS A 120 18.73 9.15 -0.59
C CYS A 120 18.54 9.42 0.91
N GLY A 121 19.42 10.24 1.51
CA GLY A 121 19.33 10.60 2.93
C GLY A 121 18.00 11.24 3.32
N ALA A 122 17.42 12.10 2.47
CA ALA A 122 16.11 12.72 2.73
C ALA A 122 14.97 11.69 2.63
N GLY A 123 15.02 10.77 1.67
CA GLY A 123 14.06 9.67 1.55
C GLY A 123 14.09 8.74 2.76
N GLN A 124 15.29 8.39 3.23
CA GLN A 124 15.46 7.57 4.44
C GLN A 124 14.96 8.29 5.69
N ALA A 125 15.30 9.57 5.86
CA ALA A 125 14.79 10.37 6.98
C ALA A 125 13.25 10.49 6.96
N SER A 126 12.66 10.70 5.79
CA SER A 126 11.21 10.73 5.59
C SER A 126 10.56 9.40 5.98
N LEU A 127 11.13 8.27 5.54
CA LEU A 127 10.64 6.94 5.90
C LEU A 127 10.67 6.73 7.42
N LEU A 128 11.81 7.00 8.06
CA LEU A 128 11.98 6.82 9.51
C LEU A 128 11.05 7.72 10.34
N ALA A 129 10.72 8.92 9.85
CA ALA A 129 9.77 9.81 10.50
C ALA A 129 8.32 9.28 10.45
N VAL A 130 7.98 8.53 9.41
CA VAL A 130 6.61 8.05 9.16
C VAL A 130 6.34 6.69 9.81
N LEU A 131 7.36 5.85 9.99
CA LEU A 131 7.20 4.49 10.52
C LEU A 131 6.49 4.43 11.89
N PRO A 132 6.84 5.26 12.90
CA PRO A 132 6.19 5.17 14.22
C PRO A 132 4.67 5.36 14.16
N GLY A 133 4.20 6.40 13.45
CA GLY A 133 2.76 6.63 13.31
C GLY A 133 2.08 5.63 12.38
N TYR A 134 2.77 5.09 11.38
CA TYR A 134 2.26 3.99 10.56
C TYR A 134 1.94 2.76 11.41
N TYR A 135 2.86 2.36 12.29
CA TYR A 135 2.64 1.26 13.23
C TYR A 135 1.52 1.58 14.21
N ALA A 136 1.50 2.77 14.80
CA ALA A 136 0.45 3.18 15.74
C ALA A 136 -0.96 3.16 15.11
N VAL A 137 -1.10 3.57 13.84
CA VAL A 137 -2.38 3.50 13.12
C VAL A 137 -2.83 2.05 12.93
N ILE A 138 -1.91 1.15 12.59
CA ILE A 138 -2.22 -0.28 12.44
C ILE A 138 -2.59 -0.90 13.79
N GLU A 139 -1.79 -0.68 14.83
CA GLU A 139 -2.04 -1.18 16.18
C GLU A 139 -3.41 -0.73 16.69
N ALA A 140 -3.69 0.58 16.65
CA ALA A 140 -4.98 1.13 17.06
C ALA A 140 -6.15 0.55 16.27
N PHE A 141 -5.98 0.33 14.96
CA PHE A 141 -7.01 -0.29 14.13
C PHE A 141 -7.26 -1.74 14.53
N MET A 142 -6.19 -2.52 14.77
CA MET A 142 -6.27 -3.94 15.12
C MET A 142 -6.80 -4.16 16.55
N ASP A 143 -6.52 -3.24 17.47
CA ASP A 143 -7.07 -3.23 18.83
C ASP A 143 -8.56 -2.83 18.87
N GLY A 144 -9.15 -2.47 17.73
CA GLY A 144 -10.56 -2.07 17.62
C GLY A 144 -10.84 -0.61 17.96
N ALA A 145 -9.79 0.23 18.12
CA ALA A 145 -9.94 1.66 18.44
C ALA A 145 -10.39 2.53 17.25
N ALA A 146 -10.62 1.94 16.07
CA ALA A 146 -10.99 2.65 14.85
C ALA A 146 -12.40 2.32 14.33
N THR A 147 -13.34 2.01 15.23
CA THR A 147 -14.77 1.94 14.90
C THR A 147 -15.61 2.73 15.91
N ALA A 148 -15.65 4.05 15.71
CA ALA A 148 -16.74 4.93 16.12
C ALA A 148 -17.20 5.72 14.90
#